data_AF-A0A948YYE6-F1
#
_entry.id   AF-A0A948YYE6-F1
#
_cell.length_a   1.000
_cell.length_b   1.000
_cell.length_c   1.000
_cell.angle_alpha   90.00
_cell.angle_beta   90.00
_cell.angle_gamma   90.00
#
_symmetry.space_group_name_H-M   'P 1'
#
loop_
_entity.id
_entity.type
_entity.pdbx_description
1 polymer ?
#
loop_
_entity_poly.entity_id
_entity_poly.type
_entity_poly.pdbx_seq_one_letter_code
_entity_poly.pdbx_strand_id
1 'polypeptide(L)'
;MVTRSEIYSLFYSGDVVVKLAAAHDLYGRYGKELSLRPDIMSQLAMMQVSEYALQTQMGAMGMGGTCTQCAARAGGGCCSRFMAGENDVLQLLMNLLAGIQVSIQQDDLIECCFLGVAGCILVMKPMFCLNYNCSHITGKEESAVLLLLEQQTGDLLRKQAVLEDLLLDFFYENI
;
A
#
# COMPACT_ATOMS: atom_id res chain seq x y z
N MET A 1 2.38 -2.88 -29.25
CA MET A 1 1.81 -1.65 -28.66
C MET A 1 0.59 -2.10 -27.90
N VAL A 2 0.74 -2.26 -26.59
CA VAL A 2 -0.34 -2.72 -25.72
C VAL A 2 -1.40 -1.64 -25.64
N THR A 3 -2.65 -2.06 -25.70
CA THR A 3 -3.79 -1.16 -25.64
C THR A 3 -3.97 -0.66 -24.21
N ARG A 4 -4.52 0.55 -24.06
CA ARG A 4 -4.90 1.09 -22.74
C ARG A 4 -5.83 0.16 -21.95
N SER A 5 -6.61 -0.66 -22.65
CA SER A 5 -7.50 -1.68 -22.06
C SER A 5 -6.72 -2.84 -21.43
N GLU A 6 -5.64 -3.28 -22.05
CA GLU A 6 -4.78 -4.36 -21.53
C GLU A 6 -4.00 -3.89 -20.30
N ILE A 7 -3.47 -2.66 -20.31
CA ILE A 7 -2.82 -2.06 -19.15
C ILE A 7 -3.80 -1.88 -17.98
N TYR A 8 -5.01 -1.41 -18.27
CA TYR A 8 -6.04 -1.29 -17.23
C TYR A 8 -6.38 -2.67 -16.62
N SER A 9 -6.54 -3.69 -17.47
CA SER A 9 -6.83 -5.05 -17.02
C SER A 9 -5.67 -5.61 -16.18
N LEU A 10 -4.43 -5.35 -16.58
CA LEU A 10 -3.25 -5.81 -15.85
C LEU A 10 -3.19 -5.20 -14.45
N PHE A 11 -3.37 -3.88 -14.33
CA PHE A 11 -3.11 -3.22 -13.05
C PHE A 11 -4.29 -3.20 -12.09
N TYR A 12 -5.53 -3.14 -12.59
CA TYR A 12 -6.69 -2.83 -11.75
C TYR A 12 -7.74 -3.95 -11.69
N SER A 13 -7.66 -4.96 -12.55
CA SER A 13 -8.67 -6.04 -12.60
C SER A 13 -8.23 -7.29 -11.85
N GLY A 14 -9.20 -8.12 -11.48
CA GLY A 14 -8.98 -9.38 -10.76
C GLY A 14 -9.05 -9.25 -9.25
N ASP A 15 -9.06 -10.39 -8.57
CA ASP A 15 -8.99 -10.44 -7.11
C ASP A 15 -7.57 -10.17 -6.60
N VAL A 16 -7.42 -10.08 -5.28
CA VAL A 16 -6.13 -9.78 -4.64
C VAL A 16 -5.05 -10.83 -4.95
N VAL A 17 -5.42 -12.10 -5.15
CA VAL A 17 -4.48 -13.18 -5.45
C VAL A 17 -3.93 -13.01 -6.86
N VAL A 18 -4.81 -12.73 -7.82
CA VAL A 18 -4.44 -12.42 -9.21
C VAL A 18 -3.52 -11.20 -9.26
N LYS A 19 -3.88 -10.12 -8.56
CA LYS A 19 -3.08 -8.89 -8.54
C LYS A 19 -1.72 -9.08 -7.87
N LEU A 20 -1.67 -9.84 -6.78
CA LEU A 20 -0.40 -10.17 -6.12
C LEU A 20 0.51 -11.01 -7.03
N ALA A 21 -0.05 -12.00 -7.73
CA ALA A 21 0.71 -12.80 -8.70
C ALA A 21 1.26 -11.93 -9.85
N ALA A 22 0.45 -11.01 -10.38
CA ALA A 22 0.88 -10.06 -11.41
C ALA A 22 2.01 -9.13 -10.91
N ALA A 23 1.91 -8.63 -9.67
CA ALA A 23 2.95 -7.78 -9.09
C ALA A 23 4.30 -8.53 -8.95
N HIS A 24 4.25 -9.80 -8.51
CA HIS A 24 5.44 -10.66 -8.43
C HIS A 24 6.02 -10.98 -9.81
N ASP A 25 5.19 -11.25 -10.81
CA ASP A 25 5.65 -11.49 -12.20
C ASP A 25 6.33 -10.24 -12.78
N LEU A 26 5.73 -9.06 -12.62
CA LEU A 26 6.32 -7.80 -13.06
C LEU A 26 7.64 -7.49 -12.33
N TYR A 27 7.69 -7.73 -11.02
CA TYR A 27 8.92 -7.57 -10.24
C TYR A 27 10.01 -8.54 -10.72
N GLY A 28 9.66 -9.80 -10.99
CA GLY A 28 10.59 -10.80 -11.51
C GLY A 28 11.14 -10.45 -12.90
N ARG A 29 10.32 -9.88 -13.77
CA ARG A 29 10.71 -9.49 -15.13
C ARG A 29 11.49 -8.18 -15.20
N TYR A 30 10.99 -7.15 -14.52
CA TYR A 30 11.45 -5.77 -14.69
C TYR A 30 12.13 -5.19 -13.44
N GLY A 31 12.09 -5.85 -12.29
CA GLY A 31 12.62 -5.30 -11.03
C GLY A 31 14.09 -4.87 -11.12
N LYS A 32 14.92 -5.64 -11.85
CA LYS A 32 16.32 -5.26 -12.10
C LYS A 32 16.43 -4.01 -12.97
N GLU A 33 15.63 -3.89 -14.02
CA GLU A 33 15.64 -2.71 -14.90
C GLU A 33 15.13 -1.47 -14.18
N LEU A 34 14.01 -1.58 -13.46
CA LEU A 34 13.46 -0.53 -12.61
C LEU A 34 14.48 -0.08 -11.54
N SER A 35 15.28 -1.00 -11.00
CA SER A 35 16.34 -0.65 -10.04
C SER A 35 17.50 0.16 -10.63
N LEU A 36 17.65 0.17 -11.95
CA LEU A 36 18.67 0.95 -12.66
C LEU A 36 18.15 2.33 -13.10
N ARG A 37 16.86 2.62 -12.90
CA ARG A 37 16.21 3.89 -13.27
C ARG A 37 16.39 4.92 -12.15
N PRO A 38 17.22 5.97 -12.33
CA PRO A 38 17.54 6.90 -11.25
C PRO A 38 16.33 7.73 -10.78
N ASP A 39 15.42 8.06 -11.68
CA ASP A 39 14.15 8.74 -11.42
C ASP A 39 13.26 7.92 -10.48
N ILE A 40 13.06 6.64 -10.79
CA ILE A 40 12.27 5.71 -9.98
C ILE A 40 12.94 5.48 -8.62
N MET A 41 14.24 5.19 -8.59
CA MET A 41 14.95 4.89 -7.35
C MET A 41 15.09 6.11 -6.43
N SER A 42 15.28 7.30 -6.99
CA SER A 42 15.26 8.54 -6.20
C SER A 42 13.89 8.77 -5.58
N GLN A 43 12.80 8.57 -6.34
CA GLN A 43 11.45 8.73 -5.84
C GLN A 43 11.11 7.69 -4.76
N LEU A 44 11.52 6.44 -4.96
CA LEU A 44 11.38 5.36 -3.98
C LEU A 44 12.08 5.70 -2.66
N ALA A 45 13.33 6.18 -2.74
CA ALA A 45 14.10 6.57 -1.55
C ALA A 45 13.44 7.74 -0.80
N MET A 46 12.97 8.77 -1.52
CA MET A 46 12.23 9.88 -0.92
C MET A 46 10.93 9.42 -0.26
N MET A 47 10.24 8.46 -0.86
CA MET A 47 9.01 7.88 -0.33
C MET A 47 9.28 7.06 0.94
N GLN A 48 10.35 6.27 0.99
CA GLN A 48 10.75 5.49 2.18
C GLN A 48 11.00 6.39 3.40
N VAL A 49 11.48 7.63 3.20
CA VAL A 49 11.61 8.60 4.31
C VAL A 49 10.24 9.02 4.87
N SER A 50 9.27 9.32 4.00
CA SER A 50 7.91 9.67 4.42
C SER A 50 7.17 8.50 5.04
N GLU A 51 7.40 7.30 4.50
CA GLU A 51 6.89 6.05 5.04
C GLU A 51 7.37 5.82 6.46
N TYR A 52 8.68 5.95 6.70
CA TYR A 52 9.27 5.80 8.03
C TYR A 52 8.67 6.80 9.04
N ALA A 53 8.49 8.06 8.61
CA ALA A 53 7.89 9.09 9.44
C ALA A 53 6.43 8.73 9.81
N LEU A 54 5.64 8.28 8.83
CA LEU A 54 4.26 7.87 9.05
C LEU A 54 4.16 6.62 9.93
N GLN A 55 4.98 5.59 9.70
CA GLN A 55 5.00 4.39 10.54
C GLN A 55 5.40 4.70 11.97
N THR A 56 6.37 5.61 12.17
CA THR A 56 6.77 6.04 13.51
C THR A 56 5.59 6.66 14.25
N GLN A 57 4.83 7.53 13.58
CA GLN A 57 3.63 8.14 14.14
C GLN A 57 2.52 7.11 14.42
N MET A 58 2.21 6.25 13.45
CA MET A 58 1.23 5.17 13.61
C MET A 58 1.61 4.21 14.74
N GLY A 59 2.91 3.94 14.91
CA GLY A 59 3.46 3.14 15.99
C GLY A 59 3.29 3.80 17.35
N ALA A 60 3.57 5.10 17.45
CA ALA A 60 3.35 5.88 18.67
C ALA A 60 1.87 5.91 19.09
N MET A 61 0.96 5.89 18.11
CA MET A 61 -0.49 5.78 18.31
C MET A 61 -0.98 4.34 18.56
N GLY A 62 -0.08 3.33 18.51
CA GLY A 62 -0.46 1.93 18.68
C GLY A 62 -1.41 1.38 17.62
N MET A 63 -1.44 1.99 16.42
CA MET A 63 -2.47 1.72 15.41
C MET A 63 -2.42 0.29 14.89
N GLY A 64 -1.25 -0.31 14.71
CA GLY A 64 -1.12 -1.68 14.21
C GLY A 64 -1.86 -2.71 15.09
N GLY A 65 -1.66 -2.62 16.41
CA GLY A 65 -2.37 -3.46 17.38
C GLY A 65 -3.88 -3.16 17.41
N THR A 66 -4.26 -1.88 17.36
CA THR A 66 -5.66 -1.44 17.31
C THR A 66 -6.38 -1.99 16.07
N CYS A 67 -5.77 -1.88 14.89
CA CYS A 67 -6.33 -2.38 13.63
C CYS A 67 -6.49 -3.90 13.63
N THR A 68 -5.45 -4.63 14.08
CA THR A 68 -5.46 -6.10 14.19
C THR A 68 -6.59 -6.57 15.10
N GLN A 69 -6.71 -5.98 16.30
CA GLN A 69 -7.76 -6.34 17.25
C GLN A 69 -9.16 -5.92 16.77
N CYS A 70 -9.27 -4.83 16.01
CA CYS A 70 -10.53 -4.35 15.47
C CYS A 70 -11.05 -5.28 14.37
N ALA A 71 -10.19 -5.72 13.45
CA ALA A 71 -10.56 -6.60 12.34
C ALA A 71 -11.13 -7.95 12.83
N ALA A 72 -10.56 -8.50 13.90
CA ALA A 72 -11.01 -9.77 14.51
C ALA A 72 -12.34 -9.71 15.26
N ARG A 73 -12.96 -8.53 15.42
CA ARG A 73 -14.21 -8.37 16.16
C ARG A 73 -15.40 -8.20 15.21
N ALA A 74 -16.52 -8.83 15.56
CA ALA A 74 -17.79 -8.59 14.88
C ALA A 74 -18.15 -7.10 14.93
N GLY A 75 -18.37 -6.49 13.76
CA GLY A 75 -18.67 -5.06 13.62
C GLY A 75 -17.45 -4.13 13.57
N GLY A 76 -16.23 -4.65 13.60
CA GLY A 76 -15.02 -3.89 13.23
C GLY A 76 -14.76 -3.91 11.72
N GLY A 77 -13.55 -3.52 11.31
CA GLY A 77 -13.03 -3.95 10.01
C GLY A 77 -12.97 -2.91 8.88
N CYS A 78 -12.37 -1.73 9.10
CA CYS A 78 -11.85 -0.97 7.95
C CYS A 78 -10.79 -1.79 7.19
N CYS A 79 -9.99 -2.60 7.89
CA CYS A 79 -9.09 -3.59 7.33
C CYS A 79 -9.81 -4.92 7.01
N SER A 80 -10.88 -4.86 6.22
CA SER A 80 -11.66 -6.02 5.78
C SER A 80 -11.12 -6.66 4.50
N ARG A 81 -11.67 -7.83 4.14
CA ARG A 81 -11.43 -8.47 2.84
C ARG A 81 -11.68 -7.53 1.66
N PHE A 82 -12.72 -6.68 1.73
CA PHE A 82 -13.00 -5.69 0.69
C PHE A 82 -11.79 -4.78 0.48
N MET A 83 -11.18 -4.31 1.57
CA MET A 83 -10.04 -3.41 1.51
C MET A 83 -8.75 -4.08 1.00
N ALA A 84 -8.60 -5.40 1.16
CA ALA A 84 -7.53 -6.12 0.45
C ALA A 84 -7.68 -6.00 -1.08
N GLY A 85 -8.92 -6.05 -1.56
CA GLY A 85 -9.27 -5.90 -2.97
C GLY A 85 -9.03 -4.51 -3.55
N GLU A 86 -8.86 -3.48 -2.73
CA GLU A 86 -8.57 -2.12 -3.21
C GLU A 86 -7.10 -1.92 -3.61
N ASN A 87 -6.20 -2.84 -3.23
CA ASN A 87 -4.80 -2.78 -3.66
C ASN A 87 -4.70 -3.09 -5.15
N ASP A 88 -4.10 -2.20 -5.92
CA ASP A 88 -3.76 -2.45 -7.31
C ASP A 88 -2.37 -3.11 -7.46
N VAL A 89 -2.07 -3.58 -8.65
CA VAL A 89 -0.79 -4.26 -8.93
C VAL A 89 0.40 -3.32 -8.79
N LEU A 90 0.26 -2.03 -9.13
CA LEU A 90 1.34 -1.05 -9.02
C LEU A 90 1.71 -0.81 -7.56
N GLN A 91 0.73 -0.71 -6.68
CA GLN A 91 0.93 -0.57 -5.23
C GLN A 91 1.65 -1.78 -4.64
N LEU A 92 1.25 -2.99 -5.02
CA LEU A 92 1.93 -4.21 -4.61
C LEU A 92 3.38 -4.26 -5.15
N LEU A 93 3.58 -3.85 -6.41
CA LEU A 93 4.91 -3.75 -7.02
C LEU A 93 5.80 -2.70 -6.32
N MET A 94 5.27 -1.54 -5.96
CA MET A 94 6.01 -0.49 -5.23
C MET A 94 6.52 -1.02 -3.88
N ASN A 95 5.71 -1.80 -3.17
CA ASN A 95 6.14 -2.46 -1.94
C ASN A 95 7.29 -3.45 -2.19
N LEU A 96 7.19 -4.28 -3.25
CA LEU A 96 8.27 -5.21 -3.63
C LEU A 96 9.57 -4.46 -4.00
N LEU A 97 9.47 -3.37 -4.75
CA LEU A 97 10.62 -2.50 -5.09
C LEU A 97 11.25 -1.87 -3.85
N ALA A 98 10.44 -1.51 -2.84
CA ALA A 98 10.90 -1.02 -1.55
C ALA A 98 11.52 -2.11 -0.65
N GLY A 99 11.60 -3.36 -1.12
CA GLY A 99 12.17 -4.48 -0.38
C GLY A 99 11.20 -5.13 0.62
N ILE A 100 9.91 -4.79 0.57
CA ILE A 100 8.89 -5.40 1.44
C ILE A 100 8.53 -6.79 0.91
N GLN A 101 8.50 -7.77 1.81
CA GLN A 101 8.01 -9.11 1.49
C GLN A 101 6.48 -9.10 1.46
N VAL A 102 5.91 -8.91 0.27
CA VAL A 102 4.46 -8.89 0.10
C VAL A 102 3.92 -10.31 -0.05
N SER A 103 3.23 -10.78 1.00
CA SER A 103 2.59 -12.10 1.05
C SER A 103 1.26 -12.06 1.80
N ILE A 104 0.39 -13.02 1.49
CA ILE A 104 -0.86 -13.23 2.21
C ILE A 104 -0.52 -13.71 3.64
N GLN A 105 -0.98 -12.96 4.64
CA GLN A 105 -0.79 -13.26 6.06
C GLN A 105 -1.83 -14.26 6.57
N GLN A 106 -3.06 -14.14 6.06
CA GLN A 106 -4.20 -14.95 6.44
C GLN A 106 -5.23 -14.99 5.30
N ASP A 107 -5.90 -16.13 5.17
CA ASP A 107 -6.97 -16.35 4.19
C ASP A 107 -8.23 -16.86 4.92
N ASP A 108 -8.75 -16.02 5.82
CA ASP A 108 -9.94 -16.32 6.61
C ASP A 108 -11.25 -15.82 5.96
N LEU A 109 -11.15 -15.29 4.74
CA LEU A 109 -12.22 -14.69 3.95
C LEU A 109 -12.94 -13.48 4.59
N ILE A 110 -12.50 -13.00 5.75
CA ILE A 110 -13.17 -11.93 6.51
C ILE A 110 -12.29 -10.69 6.58
N GLU A 111 -11.04 -10.87 6.97
CA GLU A 111 -10.09 -9.79 7.20
C GLU A 111 -9.28 -9.46 5.95
N CYS A 112 -8.62 -8.30 5.95
CA CYS A 112 -7.65 -7.98 4.91
C CYS A 112 -6.49 -8.97 4.98
N CYS A 113 -6.20 -9.66 3.88
CA CYS A 113 -5.14 -10.66 3.82
C CYS A 113 -3.71 -10.11 4.02
N PHE A 114 -3.53 -8.79 4.01
CA PHE A 114 -2.26 -8.10 4.31
C PHE A 114 -2.16 -7.58 5.75
N LEU A 115 -3.22 -7.74 6.55
CA LEU A 115 -3.20 -7.43 7.97
C LEU A 115 -2.47 -8.56 8.71
N GLY A 116 -1.30 -8.25 9.26
CA GLY A 116 -0.55 -9.16 10.12
C GLY A 116 -0.78 -8.86 11.61
N VAL A 117 -0.13 -9.64 12.47
CA VAL A 117 -0.26 -9.54 13.94
C VAL A 117 0.16 -8.18 14.53
N ALA A 118 0.96 -7.42 13.79
CA ALA A 118 1.47 -6.11 14.17
C ALA A 118 0.88 -4.96 13.33
N GLY A 119 -0.18 -5.21 12.56
CA GLY A 119 -0.74 -4.28 11.59
C GLY A 119 -0.45 -4.68 10.14
N CYS A 120 -0.81 -3.79 9.22
CA CYS A 120 -0.66 -4.04 7.78
C CYS A 120 0.82 -4.16 7.40
N ILE A 121 1.18 -5.20 6.65
CA ILE A 121 2.55 -5.41 6.15
C ILE A 121 2.92 -4.46 5.00
N LEU A 122 1.91 -3.94 4.30
CA LEU A 122 2.11 -3.00 3.22
C LEU A 122 2.48 -1.65 3.79
N VAL A 123 3.33 -0.93 3.07
CA VAL A 123 3.73 0.43 3.39
C VAL A 123 3.17 1.42 2.36
N MET A 124 3.22 1.07 1.07
CA MET A 124 2.43 1.74 0.03
C MET A 124 1.04 1.11 0.00
N LYS A 125 0.00 1.94 0.09
CA LYS A 125 -1.37 1.48 0.30
C LYS A 125 -2.33 2.32 -0.54
N PRO A 126 -3.52 1.80 -0.88
CA PRO A 126 -4.61 2.60 -1.38
C PRO A 126 -4.90 3.79 -0.47
N MET A 127 -5.33 4.91 -1.05
CA MET A 127 -5.74 6.09 -0.28
C MET A 127 -6.77 5.75 0.79
N PHE A 128 -7.71 4.83 0.51
CA PHE A 128 -8.71 4.38 1.48
C PHE A 128 -8.10 3.73 2.73
N CYS A 129 -6.99 2.98 2.59
CA CYS A 129 -6.26 2.37 3.71
C CYS A 129 -5.53 3.40 4.57
N LEU A 130 -5.25 4.58 4.01
CA LEU A 130 -4.55 5.68 4.68
C LEU A 130 -5.52 6.77 5.17
N ASN A 131 -6.82 6.62 4.90
CA ASN A 131 -7.84 7.57 5.34
C ASN A 131 -8.31 7.23 6.76
N TYR A 132 -7.46 7.49 7.76
CA TYR A 132 -7.59 7.06 9.17
C TYR A 132 -8.74 7.70 9.97
N ASN A 133 -9.90 7.90 9.36
CA ASN A 133 -11.11 8.48 9.96
C ASN A 133 -11.87 7.51 10.90
N CYS A 134 -11.21 6.47 11.39
CA CYS A 134 -11.83 5.49 12.27
C CYS A 134 -11.94 6.05 13.69
N SER A 135 -13.12 5.99 14.31
CA SER A 135 -13.31 6.43 15.70
C SER A 135 -12.49 5.63 16.71
N HIS A 136 -12.07 4.41 16.37
CA HIS A 136 -11.13 3.62 17.18
C HIS A 136 -9.70 4.19 17.18
N ILE A 137 -9.35 4.98 16.16
CA ILE A 137 -8.06 5.68 16.03
C ILE A 137 -8.23 7.12 16.55
N THR A 138 -9.25 7.84 16.09
CA THR A 138 -9.37 9.30 16.34
C THR A 138 -9.99 9.65 17.69
N GLY A 139 -10.81 8.78 18.28
CA GLY A 139 -11.65 9.12 19.43
C GLY A 139 -10.91 9.39 20.74
N LYS A 140 -9.60 9.15 20.80
CA LYS A 140 -8.77 9.31 22.01
C LYS A 140 -7.54 10.20 21.80
N GLU A 141 -7.33 10.67 20.58
CA GLU A 141 -6.09 11.34 20.18
C GLU A 141 -6.26 12.85 20.21
N GLU A 142 -5.19 13.54 20.56
CA GLU A 142 -5.17 15.01 20.54
C GLU A 142 -5.18 15.52 19.10
N SER A 143 -5.77 16.70 18.87
CA SER A 143 -5.84 17.29 17.53
C SER A 143 -4.47 17.46 16.87
N ALA A 144 -3.42 17.73 17.64
CA ALA A 144 -2.06 17.85 17.12
C ALA A 144 -1.50 16.52 16.58
N VAL A 145 -1.82 15.41 17.25
CA VAL A 145 -1.42 14.05 16.84
C VAL A 145 -2.13 13.65 15.55
N LEU A 146 -3.43 13.96 15.45
CA LEU A 146 -4.21 13.71 14.25
C LEU A 146 -3.74 14.56 13.06
N LEU A 147 -3.47 15.84 13.29
CA LEU A 147 -2.93 16.72 12.24
C LEU A 147 -1.58 16.22 11.71
N LEU A 148 -0.70 15.75 12.59
CA LEU A 148 0.58 15.17 12.17
C LEU A 148 0.39 13.89 11.34
N LEU A 149 -0.51 13.00 11.76
CA LEU A 149 -0.86 11.79 11.01
C LEU A 149 -1.37 12.14 9.61
N GLU A 150 -2.27 13.12 9.49
CA GLU A 150 -2.82 13.59 8.21
C GLU A 150 -1.73 14.19 7.32
N GLN A 151 -0.85 15.02 7.87
CA GLN A 151 0.26 15.64 7.14
C GLN A 151 1.23 14.59 6.57
N GLN A 152 1.64 13.63 7.40
CA GLN A 152 2.54 12.55 6.98
C GLN A 152 1.87 11.62 5.96
N THR A 153 0.58 11.35 6.14
CA THR A 153 -0.22 10.59 5.18
C THR A 153 -0.28 11.29 3.82
N GLY A 154 -0.59 12.59 3.80
CA GLY A 154 -0.65 13.38 2.57
C GLY A 154 0.70 13.50 1.87
N ASP A 155 1.79 13.56 2.63
CA ASP A 155 3.15 13.56 2.09
C ASP A 155 3.51 12.21 1.44
N LEU A 156 3.19 11.09 2.10
CA LEU A 156 3.37 9.74 1.53
C LEU A 156 2.54 9.55 0.26
N LEU A 157 1.24 9.88 0.29
CA LEU A 157 0.33 9.72 -0.84
C LEU A 157 0.79 10.51 -2.07
N ARG A 158 1.29 11.73 -1.87
CA ARG A 158 1.84 12.54 -2.96
C ARG A 158 3.04 11.86 -3.61
N LYS A 159 3.94 11.30 -2.80
CA LYS A 159 5.13 10.61 -3.31
C LYS A 159 4.78 9.28 -3.98
N GLN A 160 3.78 8.58 -3.46
CA GLN A 160 3.24 7.37 -4.07
C GLN A 160 2.67 7.67 -5.46
N ALA A 161 1.85 8.71 -5.61
CA ALA A 161 1.29 9.11 -6.90
C ALA A 161 2.36 9.41 -7.96
N VAL A 162 3.44 10.11 -7.59
CA VAL A 162 4.56 10.37 -8.52
C VAL A 162 5.26 9.07 -8.93
N LEU A 163 5.44 8.12 -8.01
CA LEU A 163 6.03 6.83 -8.35
C LEU A 163 5.10 5.99 -9.23
N GLU A 164 3.80 6.02 -8.98
CA GLU A 164 2.78 5.38 -9.82
C GLU A 164 2.84 5.91 -11.26
N ASP A 165 2.95 7.23 -11.45
CA ASP A 165 3.09 7.85 -12.79
C ASP A 165 4.37 7.37 -13.50
N LEU A 166 5.52 7.36 -12.81
CA LEU A 166 6.79 6.90 -13.39
C LEU A 166 6.73 5.41 -13.79
N LEU A 167 6.08 4.57 -12.98
CA LEU A 167 5.91 3.16 -13.29
C LEU A 167 4.94 2.95 -14.45
N LEU A 168 3.86 3.71 -14.51
CA LEU A 168 2.92 3.68 -15.63
C LEU A 168 3.62 4.03 -16.94
N ASP A 169 4.36 5.15 -16.98
CA ASP A 169 5.14 5.56 -18.15
C ASP A 169 6.11 4.47 -18.59
N PHE A 170 6.83 3.85 -17.64
CA PHE A 170 7.70 2.71 -17.94
C PHE A 170 6.93 1.56 -18.59
N PHE A 171 5.79 1.15 -18.03
CA PHE A 171 5.05 0.00 -18.55
C PHE A 171 4.30 0.28 -19.86
N TYR A 172 3.92 1.53 -20.14
CA TYR A 172 3.37 1.92 -21.45
C TYR A 172 4.37 1.72 -22.59
N GLU A 173 5.67 1.79 -22.30
CA GLU A 173 6.74 1.64 -23.28
C GLU A 173 7.27 0.20 -23.39
N ASN A 174 7.12 -0.61 -22.33
CA ASN A 174 7.84 -1.88 -22.16
C ASN A 174 6.96 -3.14 -22.09
N ILE A 175 5.62 -3.00 -22.18
CA ILE A 175 4.67 -4.09 -22.36
C ILE A 175 4.04 -3.98 -23.75
#